data_AF-A0A183AK46-F1
#
_entry.id   AF-A0A183AK46-F1
#
_cell.length_a   1.000
_cell.length_b   1.000
_cell.length_c   1.000
_cell.angle_alpha   90.00
_cell.angle_beta   90.00
_cell.angle_gamma   90.00
#
_symmetry.space_group_name_H-M   'P 1'
#
loop_
_entity.id
_entity.type
_entity.pdbx_description
1 polymer ?
#
loop_
_entity_poly.entity_id
_entity_poly.type
_entity_poly.pdbx_seq_one_letter_code
_entity_poly.pdbx_strand_id
1 'polypeptide(L)' 'MWYEILPAAGIMLACIAVYEPMTKGLARVLFGRWSGTNFFAYRDDFALHLRDRDLVGRHHILQGVEAIDDE' A
#
# COMPACT_ATOMS: atom_id res chain seq x y z
N MET A 1 -37.04 -16.42 14.21
CA MET A 1 -37.57 -15.15 13.66
C MET A 1 -36.64 -14.67 12.54
N TRP A 2 -37.13 -14.13 11.42
CA TRP A 2 -36.26 -13.86 10.24
C TRP A 2 -35.13 -12.83 10.49
N TYR A 3 -35.31 -11.94 11.47
CA TYR A 3 -34.35 -10.91 11.85
C TYR A 3 -33.15 -11.43 12.68
N GLU A 4 -33.18 -12.68 13.14
CA GLU A 4 -32.07 -13.29 13.91
C GLU A 4 -30.78 -13.43 13.07
N ILE A 5 -30.88 -13.28 11.74
CA ILE A 5 -29.74 -13.30 10.81
C ILE A 5 -28.99 -11.95 10.81
N LEU A 6 -29.65 -10.85 11.21
CA LEU A 6 -29.08 -9.50 11.14
C LEU A 6 -27.76 -9.34 11.92
N PRO A 7 -27.59 -9.89 13.13
CA PRO A 7 -26.31 -9.83 13.84
C PRO A 7 -25.18 -10.52 13.08
N ALA A 8 -25.44 -11.70 12.52
CA ALA A 8 -24.44 -12.44 11.73
C ALA A 8 -24.07 -11.69 10.44
N ALA A 9 -25.08 -11.14 9.74
CA ALA A 9 -24.86 -10.32 8.55
C ALA A 9 -24.07 -9.03 8.86
N GLY A 10 -24.36 -8.39 9.99
CA GLY A 10 -23.65 -7.21 10.45
C GLY A 10 -22.17 -7.48 10.74
N ILE A 11 -21.85 -8.61 11.40
CA ILE A 11 -20.47 -9.02 11.65
C ILE A 11 -19.73 -9.27 10.34
N MET A 12 -20.35 -10.00 9.39
CA MET A 12 -19.73 -10.26 8.09
C MET A 12 -19.41 -8.96 7.34
N LEU A 13 -20.34 -8.00 7.33
CA LEU A 13 -20.15 -6.71 6.68
C LEU A 13 -19.06 -5.90 7.37
N ALA A 14 -19.03 -5.88 8.70
CA ALA A 14 -17.98 -5.20 9.46
C ALA A 14 -16.58 -5.77 9.15
N CYS A 15 -16.43 -7.09 9.09
CA CYS A 15 -15.16 -7.72 8.74
C CYS A 15 -14.68 -7.33 7.34
N ILE A 16 -15.59 -7.27 6.36
CA ILE A 16 -15.26 -6.86 4.98
C ILE A 16 -14.89 -5.37 4.95
N ALA A 17 -15.66 -4.53 5.64
CA ALA A 17 -15.44 -3.08 5.66
C ALA A 17 -14.11 -2.67 6.30
N VAL A 18 -13.60 -3.46 7.27
CA VAL A 18 -12.31 -3.19 7.92
C VAL A 18 -11.12 -3.54 7.03
N TYR A 19 -11.28 -4.45 6.06
CA TYR A 19 -10.18 -4.94 5.24
C TYR A 19 -9.49 -3.84 4.42
N GLU A 20 -10.26 -2.98 3.76
CA GLU A 20 -9.73 -1.90 2.93
C GLU A 20 -8.96 -0.81 3.71
N PRO A 21 -9.52 -0.21 4.79
CA PRO A 21 -8.77 0.77 5.57
C PRO A 21 -7.55 0.14 6.26
N MET A 22 -7.64 -1.12 6.69
CA MET A 22 -6.51 -1.81 7.33
C MET A 22 -5.36 -2.05 6.33
N THR A 23 -5.67 -2.48 5.11
CA THR A 23 -4.65 -2.66 4.06
C THR A 23 -4.03 -1.34 3.62
N LYS A 24 -4.82 -0.26 3.50
CA LYS A 24 -4.31 1.10 3.23
C LYS A 24 -3.43 1.62 4.37
N GLY A 25 -3.82 1.39 5.62
CA GLY A 25 -3.02 1.74 6.80
C GLY A 25 -1.67 1.02 6.80
N LEU A 26 -1.68 -0.29 6.54
CA LEU A 26 -0.45 -1.09 6.40
C LEU A 26 0.44 -0.60 5.25
N ALA A 27 -0.15 -0.26 4.09
CA ALA A 27 0.60 0.30 2.97
C ALA A 27 1.28 1.63 3.34
N ARG A 28 0.60 2.49 4.11
CA ARG A 28 1.16 3.76 4.59
C ARG A 28 2.31 3.55 5.56
N VAL A 29 2.22 2.57 6.45
CA VAL A 29 3.29 2.24 7.42
C VAL A 29 4.51 1.65 6.73
N LEU A 30 4.31 0.72 5.80
CA LEU A 30 5.42 -0.01 5.16
C LEU A 30 6.07 0.77 4.01
N PHE A 31 5.27 1.41 3.17
CA PHE A 31 5.73 2.02 1.92
C PHE A 31 5.61 3.55 1.92
N GLY A 32 5.13 4.15 3.01
CA GLY A 32 4.94 5.60 3.08
C GLY A 32 3.86 6.12 2.13
N ARG A 33 3.03 5.27 1.51
CA ARG A 33 2.03 5.65 0.50
C ARG A 33 0.66 5.08 0.84
N TRP A 34 -0.40 5.78 0.46
CA TRP A 34 -1.79 5.37 0.71
C TRP A 34 -2.30 4.30 -0.25
N SER A 35 -1.62 4.10 -1.39
CA SER A 35 -1.87 2.96 -2.26
C SER A 35 -0.78 1.92 -2.08
N GLY A 36 -1.16 0.65 -2.18
CA GLY A 36 -0.19 -0.43 -2.33
C GLY A 36 0.66 -0.20 -3.58
N THR A 37 1.92 -0.59 -3.50
CA THR A 37 2.83 -0.66 -4.64
C THR A 37 2.51 -1.91 -5.45
N ASN A 38 2.13 -1.74 -6.71
CA ASN A 38 1.92 -2.85 -7.62
C ASN A 38 3.28 -3.34 -8.15
N PHE A 39 3.99 -4.13 -7.34
CA PHE A 39 5.33 -4.62 -7.68
C PHE A 39 5.41 -5.54 -8.90
N PHE A 40 4.26 -6.06 -9.34
CA PHE A 40 4.18 -7.08 -10.38
C PHE A 40 3.18 -6.72 -11.47
N ALA A 41 2.77 -5.45 -11.56
CA ALA A 41 1.98 -5.01 -12.72
C ALA A 41 2.82 -5.10 -14.00
N TYR A 42 4.10 -4.72 -13.91
CA TYR A 42 5.07 -4.88 -14.98
C TYR A 42 6.31 -5.63 -14.48
N ARG A 43 7.00 -6.31 -15.41
CA ARG A 43 8.17 -7.15 -15.14
C ARG A 43 9.30 -6.40 -14.41
N ASP A 44 9.44 -5.10 -14.70
CA ASP A 44 10.57 -4.30 -14.23
C ASP A 44 10.24 -3.46 -12.97
N ASP A 45 8.99 -3.42 -12.51
CA ASP A 45 8.57 -2.61 -11.35
C ASP A 45 9.29 -3.02 -10.06
N PHE A 46 9.51 -4.31 -9.88
CA PHE A 46 10.27 -4.82 -8.74
C PHE A 46 11.75 -4.43 -8.81
N ALA A 47 12.34 -4.44 -10.01
CA ALA A 47 13.72 -4.02 -10.22
C ALA A 47 13.89 -2.51 -9.95
N LEU A 48 12.95 -1.70 -10.40
CA LEU A 48 12.90 -0.26 -10.09
C LEU A 48 12.77 -0.01 -8.59
N HIS A 49 11.92 -0.77 -7.89
CA HIS A 49 11.78 -0.65 -6.44
C HIS A 49 13.08 -0.97 -5.68
N LEU A 50 13.81 -2.00 -6.11
CA LEU A 50 15.12 -2.32 -5.53
C LEU A 50 16.14 -1.23 -5.83
N ARG A 51 16.13 -0.67 -7.04
CA ARG A 51 17.02 0.44 -7.42
C ARG A 51 16.77 1.69 -6.59
N ASP A 52 15.51 2.07 -6.34
CA ASP A 52 15.17 3.21 -5.49
C ASP A 52 15.66 3.00 -4.05
N ARG A 53 15.57 1.76 -3.55
CA ARG A 53 16.13 1.40 -2.24
C ARG A 53 17.65 1.58 -2.19
N ASP A 54 18.36 1.20 -3.25
CA ASP A 54 19.82 1.30 -3.29
C ASP A 54 20.29 2.77 -3.41
N LEU A 55 19.51 3.64 -4.08
CA LEU A 55 19.81 5.07 -4.21
C LEU A 55 19.61 5.85 -2.90
N VAL A 56 18.53 5.57 -2.16
CA VAL A 56 18.11 6.39 -1.00
C VAL A 56 18.32 5.67 0.34
N GLY A 57 18.71 4.40 0.31
CA GLY A 57 18.80 3.51 1.49
C GLY A 57 17.43 3.08 2.04
N ARG A 58 16.32 3.67 1.57
CA ARG A 58 14.95 3.36 1.98
C ARG A 58 14.02 3.44 0.77
N HIS A 59 13.22 2.39 0.60
CA HIS A 59 12.32 2.17 -0.53
C HIS A 59 11.05 3.04 -0.55
N HIS A 60 10.77 3.77 0.53
CA HIS A 60 9.59 4.64 0.66
C HIS A 60 9.90 6.13 0.54
N ILE A 61 11.19 6.49 0.42
CA ILE A 61 11.62 7.87 0.26
C ILE A 61 11.83 8.08 -1.24
N LEU A 62 10.98 8.91 -1.84
CA LEU A 62 11.10 9.27 -3.26
C LEU A 62 12.11 10.43 -3.37
N GLN A 63 13.04 10.31 -4.31
CA GLN A 63 13.86 11.43 -4.78
C GLN A 63 13.28 11.92 -6.10
N GLY A 64 12.89 13.18 -6.14
CA GLY A 64 12.53 13.88 -7.37
C GLY A 64 13.75 14.51 -8.03
N VAL A 65 13.50 15.60 -8.75
CA VAL A 65 14.54 16.34 -9.49
C VAL A 65 15.52 17.03 -8.54
N GLU A 66 15.18 17.19 -7.26
CA GLU A 66 16.04 17.78 -6.24
C GLU A 66 17.34 17.02 -5.96
N ALA A 67 17.47 15.78 -6.43
CA ALA A 67 18.68 14.97 -6.29
C ALA A 67 19.65 15.11 -7.47
N ILE A 68 19.25 15.80 -8.55
CA ILE A 68 20.05 15.98 -9.76
C ILE A 68 20.77 17.32 -9.65
N ASP A 69 22.08 17.33 -9.88
CA ASP A 69 22.89 18.57 -9.88
C ASP A 69 22.59 19.41 -11.13
N ASP A 70 22.60 20.73 -10.99
CA ASP A 70 22.19 21.68 -12.05
C ASP A 70 23.27 21.89 -13.14
N GLU A 71 24.31 21.05 -13.16
CA GLU A 71 25.51 21.16 -14.02
C GLU A 71 25.26 20.84 -15.51
#